data_AF-A0ABD2BPK2-F1
#
_entry.id   AF-A0ABD2BPK2-F1
#
_cell.length_a   1.000
_cell.length_b   1.000
_cell.length_c   1.000
_cell.angle_alpha   90.00
_cell.angle_beta   90.00
_cell.angle_gamma   90.00
#
_symmetry.space_group_name_H-M   'P 1'
#
loop_
_entity.id
_entity.type
_entity.pdbx_description
1 polymer ?
#
loop_
_entity_poly.entity_id
_entity_poly.type
_entity_poly.pdbx_seq_one_letter_code
_entity_poly.pdbx_strand_id
1 'polypeptide(L)'
;MVNICMLRMKKPQQLTSGKFFVLSLASFTDPLDVTEAMKSLLWNRQLLKYIGVWPLEISHAFFLFFFIYLLVHCLLTFAELTLGKHNLDVNMAIIDENVLHLMTLIKVTMCWINRQSLRRLLIEVQDNFLADNYNTCEKRFIFMKYTKLAKYYFFVAVPSMTIAIGFYYIQELISNVKMGNRSITFIEEKIFKMLSPK
;
A
#
# COMPACT_ATOMS: atom_id res chain seq x y z
N MET A 1 11.50 28.57 -28.07
CA MET A 1 10.99 27.25 -27.65
C MET A 1 11.82 26.61 -26.52
N VAL A 2 13.16 26.71 -26.54
CA VAL A 2 14.06 26.22 -25.46
C VAL A 2 13.83 26.92 -24.10
N ASN A 3 13.47 28.21 -24.12
CA ASN A 3 13.27 29.00 -22.89
C ASN A 3 12.05 28.55 -22.04
N ILE A 4 11.03 27.96 -22.67
CA ILE A 4 9.85 27.40 -21.98
C ILE A 4 10.19 26.04 -21.35
N CYS A 5 11.07 25.25 -21.98
CA CYS A 5 11.55 23.97 -21.44
C CYS A 5 12.44 24.17 -20.20
N MET A 6 13.28 25.21 -20.18
CA MET A 6 14.10 25.52 -19.00
C MET A 6 13.28 26.04 -17.81
N LEU A 7 12.20 26.81 -18.05
CA LEU A 7 11.31 27.27 -16.98
C LEU A 7 10.50 26.13 -16.34
N ARG A 8 10.27 25.02 -17.05
CA ARG A 8 9.62 23.82 -16.49
C ARG A 8 10.56 22.91 -15.70
N MET A 9 11.87 22.93 -15.95
CA MET A 9 12.84 22.11 -15.20
C MET A 9 13.25 22.71 -13.84
N LYS A 10 12.89 23.97 -13.56
CA LYS A 10 13.27 24.66 -12.30
C LYS A 10 12.44 24.22 -11.09
N LYS A 11 11.43 23.37 -11.26
CA LYS A 11 10.71 22.68 -10.18
C LYS A 11 10.89 21.17 -10.36
N PRO A 12 11.43 20.43 -9.37
CA PRO A 12 11.56 18.98 -9.50
C PRO A 12 10.17 18.41 -9.76
N GLN A 13 10.02 17.73 -10.90
CA GLN A 13 8.77 17.16 -11.35
C GLN A 13 8.42 16.03 -10.41
N GLN A 14 7.56 16.32 -9.42
CA GLN A 14 7.01 15.29 -8.56
C GLN A 14 6.10 14.42 -9.43
N LEU A 15 6.48 13.16 -9.61
CA LEU A 15 5.67 12.14 -10.26
C LEU A 15 4.45 11.85 -9.36
N THR A 16 3.43 12.69 -9.46
CA THR A 16 2.15 12.47 -8.83
C THR A 16 1.38 11.47 -9.67
N SER A 17 1.66 10.17 -9.49
CA SER A 17 0.77 9.12 -9.98
C SER A 17 -0.43 9.03 -9.04
N GLY A 18 -1.53 9.69 -9.42
CA GLY A 18 -2.86 9.42 -8.88
C GLY A 18 -3.02 9.53 -7.35
N LYS A 19 -2.51 10.59 -6.71
CA LYS A 19 -2.81 10.98 -5.30
C LYS A 19 -2.52 9.99 -4.17
N PHE A 20 -1.95 8.80 -4.41
CA PHE A 20 -1.77 7.81 -3.34
C PHE A 20 -0.34 7.36 -3.03
N PHE A 21 0.67 7.66 -3.86
CA PHE A 21 2.07 7.36 -3.50
C PHE A 21 3.02 8.46 -3.96
N VAL A 22 3.58 9.19 -3.00
CA VAL A 22 4.75 10.06 -3.18
C VAL A 22 5.92 9.40 -2.45
N LEU A 23 6.82 8.76 -3.20
CA LEU A 23 8.13 8.34 -2.67
C LEU A 23 8.99 9.59 -2.51
N SER A 24 8.77 10.30 -1.40
CA SER A 24 9.58 11.45 -1.00
C SER A 24 10.66 10.97 -0.04
N LEU A 25 11.88 10.95 -0.54
CA LEU A 25 13.04 10.39 0.12
C LEU A 25 13.85 11.50 0.80
N ALA A 26 14.09 11.26 2.10
CA ALA A 26 15.15 11.78 2.96
C ALA A 26 15.02 13.22 3.51
N SER A 27 15.62 13.39 4.70
CA SER A 27 15.62 14.55 5.61
C SER A 27 16.95 15.24 5.51
N PHE A 28 16.98 16.57 5.73
CA PHE A 28 17.62 17.09 6.95
C PHE A 28 17.58 18.61 7.12
N THR A 29 17.40 19.09 8.36
CA THR A 29 18.35 20.00 9.02
C THR A 29 18.61 19.58 10.47
N ASP A 30 19.87 19.27 10.84
CA ASP A 30 20.53 18.97 12.15
C ASP A 30 21.57 17.83 11.96
N PRO A 31 22.25 17.29 12.98
CA PRO A 31 22.98 16.00 12.91
C PRO A 31 22.23 14.81 13.57
N LEU A 32 21.05 15.06 14.15
CA LEU A 32 20.16 14.03 14.74
C LEU A 32 19.10 13.41 13.78
N ASP A 33 18.63 14.15 12.77
CA ASP A 33 17.49 13.89 11.87
C ASP A 33 17.83 13.24 10.46
N VAL A 34 19.10 13.09 10.00
CA VAL A 34 19.58 12.29 8.82
C VAL A 34 19.66 10.89 9.27
N THR A 35 20.17 10.67 10.47
CA THR A 35 20.04 9.39 11.15
C THR A 35 18.58 8.99 11.16
N GLU A 36 17.65 9.93 11.38
CA GLU A 36 16.21 9.65 11.34
C GLU A 36 15.61 9.51 9.93
N ALA A 37 16.11 10.22 8.91
CA ALA A 37 15.72 9.99 7.51
C ALA A 37 16.27 8.72 6.92
N MET A 38 17.54 8.42 7.18
CA MET A 38 18.15 7.15 6.83
C MET A 38 17.39 6.03 7.51
N LYS A 39 16.94 6.22 8.76
CA LYS A 39 16.02 5.30 9.42
C LYS A 39 14.70 5.17 8.65
N SER A 40 14.00 6.24 8.28
CA SER A 40 12.73 6.12 7.54
C SER A 40 12.91 5.48 6.15
N LEU A 41 14.04 5.75 5.50
CA LEU A 41 14.46 5.10 4.26
C LEU A 41 14.77 3.61 4.47
N LEU A 42 15.41 3.25 5.59
CA LEU A 42 15.66 1.87 6.00
C LEU A 42 14.35 1.13 6.31
N TRP A 43 13.39 1.77 6.97
CA TRP A 43 12.05 1.22 7.20
C TRP A 43 11.31 0.97 5.89
N ASN A 44 11.36 1.93 4.95
CA ASN A 44 10.81 1.76 3.60
C ASN A 44 11.51 0.62 2.84
N ARG A 45 12.84 0.55 2.96
CA ARG A 45 13.65 -0.53 2.38
C ARG A 45 13.25 -1.88 2.95
N GLN A 46 13.05 -2.00 4.25
CA GLN A 46 12.65 -3.25 4.89
C GLN A 46 11.25 -3.70 4.44
N LEU A 47 10.28 -2.80 4.41
CA LEU A 47 8.92 -3.10 3.92
C LEU A 47 8.92 -3.52 2.44
N LEU A 48 9.58 -2.76 1.59
CA LEU A 48 9.65 -3.06 0.15
C LEU A 48 10.51 -4.30 -0.15
N LYS A 49 11.49 -4.61 0.70
CA LYS A 49 12.26 -5.87 0.63
C LYS A 49 11.39 -7.07 1.00
N TYR A 50 10.55 -6.95 2.02
CA TYR A 50 9.60 -8.00 2.40
C TYR A 50 8.60 -8.31 1.27
N ILE A 51 8.10 -7.26 0.59
CA ILE A 51 7.20 -7.40 -0.57
C ILE A 51 7.96 -7.87 -1.84
N GLY A 52 9.30 -7.84 -1.83
CA GLY A 52 10.13 -8.21 -2.99
C GLY A 52 10.17 -7.16 -4.12
N VAL A 53 9.67 -5.95 -3.87
CA VAL A 53 9.58 -4.85 -4.86
C VAL A 53 10.75 -3.87 -4.74
N TRP A 54 11.64 -4.04 -3.75
CA TRP A 54 12.78 -3.13 -3.56
C TRP A 54 13.73 -3.14 -4.78
N PRO A 55 14.04 -1.97 -5.36
CA PRO A 55 14.80 -1.87 -6.62
C PRO A 55 16.31 -2.14 -6.47
N LEU A 56 16.86 -2.10 -5.25
CA LEU A 56 18.31 -2.19 -5.01
C LEU A 56 18.79 -3.62 -4.72
N GLU A 57 17.92 -4.48 -4.18
CA GLU A 57 18.22 -5.89 -3.85
C GLU A 57 17.07 -6.73 -4.38
N ILE A 58 17.22 -7.21 -5.62
CA ILE A 58 16.17 -7.95 -6.30
C ILE A 58 16.26 -9.40 -5.87
N SER A 59 15.20 -9.87 -5.21
CA SER A 59 14.97 -11.29 -5.02
C SER A 59 13.84 -11.73 -5.96
N HIS A 60 14.20 -12.21 -7.14
CA HIS A 60 13.27 -12.57 -8.21
C HIS A 60 12.19 -13.56 -7.74
N ALA A 61 12.53 -14.47 -6.82
CA ALA A 61 11.62 -15.46 -6.27
C ALA A 61 10.50 -14.85 -5.43
N PHE A 62 10.81 -13.93 -4.51
CA PHE A 62 9.78 -13.29 -3.67
C PHE A 62 8.84 -12.43 -4.50
N PHE A 63 9.38 -11.65 -5.45
CA PHE A 63 8.53 -10.87 -6.37
C PHE A 63 7.57 -11.78 -7.17
N LEU A 64 8.08 -12.86 -7.75
CA LEU A 64 7.28 -13.79 -8.53
C LEU A 64 6.20 -14.43 -7.65
N PHE A 65 6.55 -14.85 -6.44
CA PHE A 65 5.62 -15.41 -5.47
C PHE A 65 4.47 -14.44 -5.14
N PHE A 66 4.79 -13.20 -4.76
CA PHE A 66 3.77 -12.19 -4.45
C PHE A 66 2.96 -11.79 -5.68
N PHE A 67 3.57 -11.73 -6.86
CA PHE A 67 2.87 -11.40 -8.10
C PHE A 67 1.87 -12.49 -8.48
N ILE A 68 2.27 -13.76 -8.43
CA ILE A 68 1.38 -14.89 -8.69
C ILE A 68 0.25 -14.92 -7.65
N TYR A 69 0.57 -14.70 -6.37
CA TYR A 69 -0.43 -14.60 -5.31
C TYR A 69 -1.49 -13.54 -5.61
N LEU A 70 -1.07 -12.31 -5.96
CA LEU A 70 -2.00 -11.23 -6.32
C LEU A 70 -2.80 -11.53 -7.59
N LEU A 71 -2.19 -12.19 -8.58
CA LEU A 71 -2.86 -12.59 -9.81
C LEU A 71 -3.96 -13.62 -9.51
N VAL A 72 -3.67 -14.63 -8.69
CA VAL A 72 -4.65 -15.67 -8.30
C VAL A 72 -5.81 -15.05 -7.53
N HIS A 73 -5.54 -14.15 -6.57
CA HIS A 73 -6.59 -13.43 -5.85
C HIS A 73 -7.48 -12.61 -6.80
N CYS A 74 -6.89 -11.90 -7.76
CA CYS A 74 -7.65 -11.12 -8.74
C CYS A 74 -8.53 -12.03 -9.63
N LEU A 75 -8.03 -13.20 -10.04
CA LEU A 75 -8.79 -14.15 -10.85
C LEU A 75 -9.91 -14.82 -10.05
N LEU A 76 -9.68 -15.11 -8.76
CA LEU A 76 -10.69 -15.70 -7.88
C LEU A 76 -11.87 -14.75 -7.68
N THR A 77 -11.62 -13.49 -7.33
CA THR A 77 -12.68 -12.48 -7.13
C THR A 77 -13.37 -12.12 -8.45
N PHE A 78 -12.68 -12.22 -9.59
CA PHE A 78 -13.30 -12.11 -10.90
C PHE A 78 -14.24 -13.30 -11.19
N ALA A 79 -13.83 -14.53 -10.86
CA ALA A 79 -14.67 -15.72 -11.01
C ALA A 79 -15.94 -15.62 -10.14
N GLU A 80 -15.80 -15.17 -8.89
CA GLU A 80 -16.92 -14.92 -7.99
C GLU A 80 -17.92 -13.89 -8.55
N LEU A 81 -17.42 -12.82 -9.19
CA LEU A 81 -18.29 -11.84 -9.85
C LEU A 81 -19.08 -12.46 -11.02
N THR A 82 -18.45 -13.34 -11.80
CA THR A 82 -19.10 -13.98 -12.96
C THR A 82 -20.12 -15.07 -12.57
N LEU A 83 -19.88 -15.74 -11.44
CA LEU A 83 -20.75 -16.80 -10.91
C LEU A 83 -21.82 -16.24 -9.95
N GLY A 84 -21.61 -15.03 -9.44
CA GLY A 84 -22.51 -14.31 -8.53
C GLY A 84 -23.86 -14.04 -9.17
N LYS A 85 -24.89 -14.72 -8.67
CA LYS A 85 -26.30 -14.53 -9.05
C LYS A 85 -26.73 -13.07 -8.86
N HIS A 86 -27.70 -12.62 -9.66
CA HIS A 86 -28.23 -11.25 -9.88
C HIS A 86 -28.68 -10.42 -8.64
N ASN A 87 -27.90 -10.35 -7.56
CA ASN A 87 -28.12 -9.45 -6.43
C ASN A 87 -27.18 -8.23 -6.57
N LEU A 88 -27.75 -7.09 -6.94
CA LEU A 88 -26.99 -5.88 -7.25
C LEU A 88 -26.13 -5.40 -6.07
N ASP A 89 -26.64 -5.45 -4.84
CA ASP A 89 -25.93 -4.95 -3.66
C ASP A 89 -24.65 -5.76 -3.36
N VAL A 90 -24.71 -7.09 -3.52
CA VAL A 90 -23.57 -7.97 -3.31
C VAL A 90 -22.55 -7.81 -4.44
N ASN A 91 -23.03 -7.68 -5.67
CA ASN A 91 -22.15 -7.50 -6.84
C ASN A 91 -21.38 -6.17 -6.77
N MET A 92 -21.96 -5.11 -6.22
CA MET A 92 -21.27 -3.82 -6.04
C MET A 92 -20.08 -3.91 -5.09
N ALA A 93 -20.22 -4.63 -3.96
CA ALA A 93 -19.12 -4.84 -3.02
C ALA A 93 -17.97 -5.65 -3.65
N ILE A 94 -18.32 -6.69 -4.42
CA ILE A 94 -17.33 -7.52 -5.15
C ILE A 94 -16.62 -6.71 -6.24
N ILE A 95 -17.31 -5.77 -6.90
CA ILE A 95 -16.70 -4.86 -7.88
C ILE A 95 -15.70 -3.91 -7.21
N ASP A 96 -16.07 -3.31 -6.06
CA ASP A 96 -15.17 -2.42 -5.32
C ASP A 96 -13.88 -3.16 -4.90
N GLU A 97 -14.03 -4.38 -4.38
CA GLU A 97 -12.90 -5.23 -3.99
C GLU A 97 -12.03 -5.62 -5.20
N ASN A 98 -12.63 -5.92 -6.36
CA ASN A 98 -11.89 -6.17 -7.61
C ASN A 98 -11.08 -4.95 -8.07
N VAL A 99 -11.63 -3.74 -7.96
CA VAL A 99 -10.93 -2.49 -8.32
C VAL A 99 -9.70 -2.30 -7.43
N LEU A 100 -9.82 -2.55 -6.13
CA LEU A 100 -8.70 -2.46 -5.19
C LEU A 100 -7.57 -3.46 -5.50
N HIS A 101 -7.92 -4.70 -5.82
CA HIS A 101 -6.95 -5.73 -6.22
C HIS A 101 -6.24 -5.37 -7.53
N LEU A 102 -6.98 -4.90 -8.55
CA LEU A 102 -6.42 -4.48 -9.83
C LEU A 102 -5.49 -3.27 -9.68
N MET A 103 -5.88 -2.28 -8.87
CA MET A 103 -5.04 -1.11 -8.57
C MET A 103 -3.72 -1.50 -7.92
N THR A 104 -3.73 -2.50 -7.03
CA THR A 104 -2.53 -3.03 -6.39
C THR A 104 -1.64 -3.73 -7.42
N LEU A 105 -2.22 -4.56 -8.29
CA LEU A 105 -1.49 -5.26 -9.35
C LEU A 105 -0.85 -4.30 -10.37
N ILE A 106 -1.56 -3.24 -10.75
CA ILE A 106 -1.04 -2.18 -11.64
C ILE A 106 0.12 -1.43 -10.95
N LYS A 107 -0.01 -1.06 -9.67
CA LYS A 107 1.07 -0.35 -8.95
C LYS A 107 2.34 -1.20 -8.80
N VAL A 108 2.19 -2.49 -8.51
CA VAL A 108 3.31 -3.43 -8.38
C VAL A 108 4.01 -3.63 -9.73
N THR A 109 3.25 -3.81 -10.81
CA THR A 109 3.81 -3.94 -12.17
C THR A 109 4.47 -2.65 -12.65
N MET A 110 3.87 -1.49 -12.39
CA MET A 110 4.46 -0.19 -12.71
C MET A 110 5.78 0.05 -11.96
N CYS A 111 5.85 -0.30 -10.67
CA CYS A 111 7.10 -0.26 -9.90
C CYS A 111 8.16 -1.18 -10.50
N TRP A 112 7.76 -2.36 -10.95
CA TRP A 112 8.67 -3.31 -11.57
C TRP A 112 9.20 -2.82 -12.93
N ILE A 113 8.35 -2.26 -13.79
CA ILE A 113 8.76 -1.71 -15.10
C ILE A 113 9.69 -0.51 -14.90
N ASN A 114 9.31 0.43 -14.01
CA ASN A 114 10.07 1.65 -13.77
C ASN A 114 11.24 1.46 -12.79
N ARG A 115 11.58 0.21 -12.43
CA ARG A 115 12.58 -0.10 -11.40
C ARG A 115 13.95 0.51 -11.67
N GLN A 116 14.38 0.58 -12.93
CA GLN A 116 15.69 1.12 -13.28
C GLN A 116 15.75 2.64 -13.10
N SER A 117 14.63 3.33 -13.31
CA SER A 117 14.50 4.75 -13.01
C SER A 117 14.53 4.98 -11.50
N LEU A 118 13.80 4.15 -10.74
CA LEU A 118 13.71 4.27 -9.29
C LEU A 118 15.06 3.95 -8.62
N ARG A 119 15.80 2.96 -9.14
CA ARG A 119 17.16 2.63 -8.71
C ARG A 119 18.13 3.79 -8.95
N ARG A 120 18.08 4.41 -10.13
CA ARG A 120 18.96 5.55 -10.46
C ARG A 120 18.69 6.75 -9.54
N LEU A 121 17.41 7.10 -9.35
CA LEU A 121 17.02 8.15 -8.42
C LEU A 121 17.49 7.86 -6.99
N LEU A 122 17.36 6.61 -6.55
CA LEU A 122 17.78 6.20 -5.21
C LEU A 122 19.31 6.28 -5.01
N ILE A 123 20.09 5.87 -6.01
CA ILE A 123 21.56 5.99 -5.99
C ILE A 123 21.99 7.46 -6.03
N GLU A 124 21.41 8.26 -6.93
CA GLU A 124 21.72 9.69 -7.05
C GLU A 124 21.40 10.43 -5.75
N VAL A 125 20.27 10.12 -5.13
CA VAL A 125 19.90 10.70 -3.84
C VAL A 125 20.89 10.28 -2.74
N GLN A 126 21.31 9.00 -2.69
CA GLN A 126 22.30 8.52 -1.73
C GLN A 126 23.68 9.17 -1.92
N ASP A 127 24.14 9.29 -3.16
CA ASP A 127 25.44 9.88 -3.50
C ASP A 127 25.45 11.39 -3.20
N ASN A 128 24.36 12.09 -3.52
CA ASN A 128 24.17 13.49 -3.16
C ASN A 128 24.12 13.73 -1.64
N PHE A 129 23.76 12.73 -0.83
CA PHE A 129 23.89 12.84 0.64
C PHE A 129 25.32 12.69 1.13
N LEU A 130 26.10 11.78 0.54
CA LEU A 130 27.49 11.54 0.94
C LEU A 130 28.43 12.67 0.52
N ALA A 131 28.12 13.32 -0.60
CA ALA A 131 28.93 14.42 -1.15
C ALA A 131 28.72 15.78 -0.46
N ASP A 132 27.88 15.88 0.59
CA ASP A 132 27.57 17.12 1.33
C ASP A 132 27.22 18.35 0.44
N ASN A 133 26.66 18.09 -0.74
CA ASN A 133 26.41 19.12 -1.78
C ASN A 133 25.15 19.97 -1.52
N TYR A 134 24.48 19.79 -0.38
CA TYR A 134 23.25 20.50 0.02
C TYR A 134 23.53 21.76 0.85
N ASN A 135 24.68 22.41 0.65
CA ASN A 135 25.08 23.62 1.37
C ASN A 135 24.16 24.84 1.11
N THR A 136 23.29 24.79 0.09
CA THR A 136 22.33 25.86 -0.19
C THR A 136 21.08 25.75 0.68
N CYS A 137 20.85 26.74 1.54
CA CYS A 137 19.74 26.81 2.50
C CYS A 137 18.35 26.56 1.85
N GLU A 138 18.15 27.00 0.60
CA GLU A 138 16.89 26.84 -0.13
C GLU A 138 16.57 25.38 -0.49
N LYS A 139 17.56 24.62 -0.97
CA LYS A 139 17.38 23.19 -1.32
C LYS A 139 17.05 22.37 -0.08
N ARG A 140 17.68 22.71 1.05
CA ARG A 140 17.47 22.07 2.35
C ARG A 140 16.05 22.28 2.88
N PHE A 141 15.50 23.48 2.72
CA PHE A 141 14.13 23.79 3.15
C PHE A 141 13.06 23.02 2.35
N ILE A 142 13.17 23.02 1.02
CA ILE A 142 12.24 22.29 0.14
C ILE A 142 12.24 20.81 0.51
N PHE A 143 13.43 20.27 0.65
CA PHE A 143 13.65 18.89 1.01
C PHE A 143 13.03 18.54 2.38
N MET A 144 13.30 19.34 3.43
CA MET A 144 12.73 19.14 4.77
C MET A 144 11.19 19.13 4.78
N LYS A 145 10.56 20.00 3.97
CA LYS A 145 9.10 20.03 3.83
C LYS A 145 8.56 18.71 3.28
N TYR A 146 9.20 18.17 2.25
CA TYR A 146 8.80 16.91 1.63
C TYR A 146 9.09 15.70 2.52
N THR A 147 10.14 15.73 3.34
CA THR A 147 10.43 14.65 4.29
C THR A 147 9.42 14.58 5.43
N LYS A 148 9.08 15.73 6.02
CA LYS A 148 8.06 15.79 7.08
C LYS A 148 6.73 15.23 6.57
N LEU A 149 6.37 15.57 5.33
CA LEU A 149 5.18 15.04 4.67
C LEU A 149 5.25 13.52 4.48
N ALA A 150 6.40 12.97 4.06
CA ALA A 150 6.58 11.53 3.87
C ALA A 150 6.53 10.75 5.20
N LYS A 151 7.20 11.23 6.26
CA LYS A 151 7.13 10.63 7.60
C LYS A 151 5.69 10.64 8.12
N TYR A 152 5.00 11.77 7.97
CA TYR A 152 3.60 11.90 8.39
C TYR A 152 2.70 10.93 7.65
N TYR A 153 2.86 10.81 6.32
CA TYR A 153 2.11 9.84 5.53
C TYR A 153 2.36 8.41 6.03
N PHE A 154 3.61 8.03 6.27
CA PHE A 154 3.94 6.69 6.78
C PHE A 154 3.32 6.39 8.14
N PHE A 155 3.43 7.36 9.05
CA PHE A 155 2.90 7.25 10.40
C PHE A 155 1.36 7.18 10.44
N VAL A 156 0.67 7.75 9.45
CA VAL A 156 -0.80 7.67 9.35
C VAL A 156 -1.24 6.45 8.56
N ALA A 157 -0.58 6.13 7.45
CA ALA A 157 -0.99 5.08 6.52
C ALA A 157 -0.77 3.66 7.06
N VAL A 158 0.34 3.42 7.76
CA VAL A 158 0.63 2.06 8.27
C VAL A 158 -0.37 1.67 9.38
N PRO A 159 -0.62 2.52 10.40
CA PRO A 159 -1.61 2.20 11.42
C PRO A 159 -3.03 2.08 10.85
N SER A 160 -3.42 2.94 9.90
CA SER A 160 -4.75 2.86 9.31
C SER A 160 -4.98 1.54 8.57
N MET A 161 -3.97 1.03 7.87
CA MET A 161 -4.03 -0.31 7.26
C MET A 161 -4.16 -1.40 8.32
N THR A 162 -3.38 -1.34 9.41
CA THR A 162 -3.49 -2.36 10.47
C THR A 162 -4.85 -2.33 11.18
N ILE A 163 -5.43 -1.15 11.39
CA ILE A 163 -6.76 -0.98 11.98
C ILE A 163 -7.82 -1.53 11.04
N ALA A 164 -7.74 -1.25 9.73
CA ALA A 164 -8.67 -1.78 8.74
C ALA A 164 -8.64 -3.32 8.69
N ILE A 165 -7.45 -3.92 8.69
CA ILE A 165 -7.28 -5.37 8.75
C ILE A 165 -7.89 -5.93 10.05
N GLY A 166 -7.59 -5.32 11.20
CA GLY A 166 -8.16 -5.73 12.48
C GLY A 166 -9.69 -5.63 12.50
N PHE A 167 -10.24 -4.56 11.92
CA PHE A 167 -11.69 -4.38 11.81
C PHE A 167 -12.34 -5.46 10.95
N TYR A 168 -11.73 -5.81 9.82
CA TYR A 168 -12.21 -6.88 8.95
C TYR A 168 -12.32 -8.22 9.69
N TYR A 169 -11.27 -8.60 10.45
CA TYR A 169 -11.29 -9.82 11.26
C TYR A 169 -12.34 -9.78 12.39
N ILE A 170 -12.50 -8.63 13.05
CA ILE A 170 -13.52 -8.47 14.11
C ILE A 170 -14.93 -8.59 13.52
N GLN A 171 -15.18 -7.98 12.36
CA GLN A 171 -16.46 -8.06 11.67
C GLN A 171 -16.82 -9.50 11.31
N GLU A 172 -15.84 -10.26 10.80
CA GLU A 172 -15.98 -11.67 10.46
C GLU A 172 -16.29 -12.52 11.71
N LEU A 173 -15.60 -12.25 12.83
CA LEU A 173 -15.85 -12.93 14.10
C LEU A 173 -17.27 -12.68 14.62
N ILE A 174 -17.75 -11.43 14.57
CA ILE A 174 -19.11 -11.06 14.99
C ILE A 174 -20.15 -11.75 14.10
N SER A 175 -19.90 -11.83 12.79
CA SER A 175 -20.78 -12.52 11.85
C SER A 175 -20.91 -14.01 12.19
N ASN A 176 -19.77 -14.68 12.40
CA ASN A 176 -19.72 -16.10 12.73
C ASN A 176 -20.39 -16.42 14.08
N VAL A 177 -20.20 -15.58 15.10
CA VAL A 177 -20.88 -15.75 16.41
C VAL A 177 -22.40 -15.55 16.27
N LYS A 178 -22.85 -14.55 15.50
CA LYS A 178 -24.29 -14.34 15.24
C LYS A 178 -24.91 -15.53 14.50
N MET A 179 -24.19 -16.12 13.56
CA MET A 179 -24.66 -17.28 12.80
C MET A 179 -24.74 -18.54 13.68
N GLY A 180 -23.75 -18.77 14.54
CA GLY A 180 -23.77 -19.84 15.53
C GLY A 180 -24.96 -19.72 16.51
N ASN A 181 -25.23 -18.51 17.00
CA ASN A 181 -26.31 -18.28 17.96
C ASN A 181 -27.71 -18.51 17.35
N ARG A 182 -27.92 -18.14 16.07
CA ARG A 182 -29.17 -18.46 15.34
C ARG A 182 -29.35 -19.96 15.12
N SER A 183 -28.25 -20.69 14.94
CA SER A 183 -28.28 -22.15 14.75
C SER A 183 -28.74 -22.85 16.03
N ILE A 184 -28.27 -22.38 17.19
CA ILE A 184 -28.63 -22.92 18.51
C ILE A 184 -30.10 -22.65 18.82
N THR A 185 -30.60 -21.43 18.61
CA THR A 185 -32.01 -21.11 18.86
C THR A 185 -32.96 -21.88 17.95
N PHE A 186 -32.57 -22.15 16.70
CA PHE A 186 -33.36 -22.98 15.78
C PHE A 186 -33.43 -24.46 16.22
N ILE A 187 -32.34 -24.97 16.81
CA ILE A 187 -32.30 -26.33 17.37
C ILE A 187 -33.18 -26.40 18.63
N GLU A 188 -33.12 -25.40 19.51
CA GLU A 188 -33.99 -25.34 20.70
C GLU A 188 -35.47 -25.26 20.34
N GLU A 189 -35.85 -24.44 19.35
CA GLU A 189 -37.25 -24.35 18.89
C GLU A 189 -37.73 -25.69 18.29
N LYS A 190 -36.85 -26.39 17.57
CA LYS A 190 -37.15 -27.70 16.98
C LYS A 190 -37.27 -28.80 18.04
N ILE A 191 -36.43 -28.78 19.07
CA ILE A 191 -36.50 -29.70 20.22
C ILE A 191 -37.75 -29.43 21.06
N PHE A 192 -38.09 -28.16 21.31
CA PHE A 192 -39.31 -27.77 22.03
C PHE A 192 -40.58 -28.22 21.31
N LYS A 193 -40.63 -28.11 19.97
CA LYS A 193 -41.74 -28.66 19.15
C LYS A 193 -41.83 -30.19 19.18
N MET A 194 -40.73 -30.92 19.41
CA MET A 194 -40.77 -32.37 19.57
C MET A 194 -41.18 -32.81 20.99
N LEU A 195 -40.87 -32.01 22.01
CA LEU A 195 -41.16 -32.28 23.42
C LEU A 195 -42.56 -31.84 23.88
N SER A 196 -43.33 -31.17 23.03
CA SER A 196 -44.76 -30.93 23.24
C SER A 196 -45.56 -31.94 22.40
N PRO A 197 -45.78 -33.17 22.87
CA PRO A 197 -46.78 -34.04 22.27
C PRO A 197 -48.16 -33.45 22.57
N LYS A 198 -49.02 -33.44 21.55
CA LYS A 198 -50.46 -33.23 21.71
C LYS A 198 -51.07 -34.27 22.64
#